data_AF-A0A7V9ERF8-F1
#
_entry.id   AF-A0A7V9ERF8-F1
#
_cell.length_a   1.000
_cell.length_b   1.000
_cell.length_c   1.000
_cell.angle_alpha   90.00
_cell.angle_beta   90.00
_cell.angle_gamma   90.00
#
_symmetry.space_group_name_H-M   'P 1'
#
loop_
_entity.id
_entity.type
_entity.pdbx_description
1 polymer ?
#
loop_
_entity_poly.entity_id
_entity_poly.type
_entity_poly.pdbx_seq_one_letter_code
_entity_poly.pdbx_strand_id
1 'polypeptide(L)'
;MKKVVAVDDQVTTRPTAGQGGALWKRPRRFKTAAPWIWLIVAATLLYVSAPLFRHDKTGGFELDKFGRLPVLLNGRIKPLDTVARNSLLIIHGKQTLRTGEGAMTPMAWLAEVMMKPEQADQRKVFVIRNADTLAALGWKPDAEKYFSFQEFVPHLQEIEQKASLAQRVEAPLRSP
;
A
#
# COMPACT_ATOMS: atom_id res chain seq x y z
N MET A 1 -52.29 106.75 34.76
CA MET A 1 -51.36 107.44 35.67
C MET A 1 -50.13 106.56 35.90
N LYS A 2 -48.93 107.17 35.79
CA LYS A 2 -47.57 106.73 36.20
C LYS A 2 -46.75 105.73 35.35
N LYS A 3 -45.75 106.35 34.68
CA LYS A 3 -44.32 106.01 34.42
C LYS A 3 -44.00 104.67 33.73
N VAL A 4 -43.44 104.60 32.51
CA VAL A 4 -42.24 105.23 31.87
C VAL A 4 -40.91 104.64 32.38
N VAL A 5 -40.05 104.27 31.41
CA VAL A 5 -38.57 104.02 31.44
C VAL A 5 -38.17 102.61 31.90
N ALA A 6 -37.23 101.84 31.34
CA ALA A 6 -36.14 101.98 30.36
C ALA A 6 -35.81 100.58 29.80
N VAL A 7 -35.43 100.41 28.52
CA VAL A 7 -34.06 100.44 27.96
C VAL A 7 -33.21 99.22 28.32
N ASP A 8 -33.03 98.41 27.27
CA ASP A 8 -31.86 97.65 26.80
C ASP A 8 -30.56 97.74 27.64
N ASP A 9 -29.95 96.60 27.96
CA ASP A 9 -28.50 96.41 27.77
C ASP A 9 -28.06 94.95 28.04
N GLN A 10 -27.57 94.36 26.95
CA GLN A 10 -26.41 93.49 26.76
C GLN A 10 -25.63 92.89 27.96
N VAL A 11 -24.94 91.78 27.63
CA VAL A 11 -23.62 91.33 28.12
C VAL A 11 -23.59 90.12 29.08
N THR A 12 -23.31 88.96 28.45
CA THR A 12 -22.36 87.89 28.82
C THR A 12 -22.47 87.14 30.15
N THR A 13 -22.50 85.80 30.07
CA THR A 13 -21.53 84.89 30.75
C THR A 13 -21.48 83.51 30.08
N ARG A 14 -20.28 83.19 29.55
CA ARG A 14 -19.45 81.95 29.47
C ARG A 14 -20.02 80.50 29.69
N PRO A 15 -19.27 79.47 29.25
CA PRO A 15 -19.74 78.34 28.43
C PRO A 15 -20.03 77.06 29.22
N THR A 16 -20.76 76.11 28.60
CA THR A 16 -20.69 74.71 29.02
C THR A 16 -20.92 73.78 27.83
N ALA A 17 -19.93 72.94 27.58
CA ALA A 17 -19.96 71.85 26.63
C ALA A 17 -21.08 70.87 27.00
N GLY A 18 -22.05 70.71 26.10
CA GLY A 18 -23.08 69.67 26.16
C GLY A 18 -22.95 68.75 24.96
N GLN A 19 -21.92 67.89 24.98
CA GLN A 19 -21.91 66.68 24.15
C GLN A 19 -23.05 65.78 24.63
N GLY A 20 -24.09 65.61 23.81
CA GLY A 20 -25.17 64.64 24.01
C GLY A 20 -25.33 63.80 22.74
N GLY A 21 -24.75 62.59 22.78
CA GLY A 21 -24.50 61.76 21.61
C GLY A 21 -25.75 61.18 20.93
N ALA A 22 -25.81 61.33 19.61
CA ALA A 22 -26.63 60.51 18.74
C ALA A 22 -25.91 59.17 18.49
N LEU A 23 -26.23 58.16 19.32
CA LEU A 23 -25.81 56.77 19.14
C LEU A 23 -26.59 56.10 17.99
N TRP A 24 -26.36 56.51 16.74
CA TRP A 24 -26.74 55.69 15.60
C TRP A 24 -25.67 54.61 15.42
N LYS A 25 -25.88 53.43 16.03
CA LYS A 25 -25.14 52.23 15.62
C LYS A 25 -25.59 51.86 14.21
N ARG A 26 -24.75 52.10 13.21
CA ARG A 26 -24.91 51.44 11.90
C ARG A 26 -24.96 49.93 12.13
N PRO A 27 -25.92 49.19 11.55
CA PRO A 27 -25.82 47.74 11.57
C PRO A 27 -24.53 47.38 10.84
N ARG A 28 -23.63 46.68 11.54
CA ARG A 28 -22.45 46.08 10.93
C ARG A 28 -22.97 45.14 9.84
N ARG A 29 -22.85 45.55 8.58
CA ARG A 29 -23.06 44.66 7.44
C ARG A 29 -22.03 43.53 7.55
N PHE A 30 -22.43 42.39 8.10
CA PHE A 30 -21.64 41.16 8.09
C PHE A 30 -21.61 40.60 6.65
N LYS A 31 -20.90 41.28 5.74
CA LYS A 31 -20.61 40.79 4.39
C LYS A 31 -19.17 40.28 4.32
N THR A 32 -18.80 39.27 5.10
CA THR A 32 -17.43 38.70 5.01
C THR A 32 -17.31 37.20 5.28
N ALA A 33 -18.39 36.46 5.56
CA ALA A 33 -18.31 35.00 5.71
C ALA A 33 -18.55 34.23 4.40
N ALA A 34 -19.16 34.87 3.39
CA ALA A 34 -19.47 34.23 2.10
C ALA A 34 -18.26 33.58 1.40
N PRO A 35 -17.07 34.24 1.29
CA PRO A 35 -15.92 33.59 0.65
C PRO A 35 -15.36 32.46 1.51
N TRP A 36 -15.47 32.53 2.83
CA TRP A 36 -14.98 31.48 3.74
C TRP A 36 -15.83 30.21 3.67
N ILE A 37 -17.15 30.35 3.51
CA ILE A 37 -18.05 29.20 3.28
C ILE A 37 -17.67 28.49 1.98
N TRP A 38 -17.46 29.25 0.89
CA TRP A 38 -17.02 28.66 -0.38
C TRP A 38 -15.62 28.04 -0.30
N LEU A 39 -14.71 28.61 0.47
CA LEU A 39 -13.39 28.02 0.73
C LEU A 39 -13.50 26.71 1.53
N ILE A 40 -14.37 26.64 2.55
CA ILE A 40 -14.59 25.42 3.33
C ILE A 40 -15.25 24.35 2.46
N VAL A 41 -16.25 24.72 1.66
CA VAL A 41 -16.91 23.80 0.71
C VAL A 41 -15.90 23.29 -0.32
N ALA A 42 -15.08 24.17 -0.90
CA ALA A 42 -14.04 23.77 -1.85
C ALA A 42 -12.98 22.87 -1.19
N ALA A 43 -12.55 23.17 0.04
CA ALA A 43 -11.61 22.34 0.79
C ALA A 43 -12.20 20.97 1.14
N THR A 44 -13.49 20.92 1.49
CA THR A 44 -14.21 19.68 1.79
C THR A 44 -14.39 18.85 0.51
N LEU A 45 -14.76 19.49 -0.60
CA LEU A 45 -14.88 18.85 -1.90
C LEU A 45 -13.52 18.32 -2.38
N LEU A 46 -12.43 19.07 -2.16
CA LEU A 46 -11.06 18.65 -2.46
C LEU A 46 -10.64 17.46 -1.58
N TYR A 47 -10.97 17.48 -0.29
CA TYR A 47 -10.65 16.39 0.64
C TYR A 47 -11.39 15.10 0.28
N VAL A 48 -12.68 15.20 -0.08
CA VAL A 48 -13.50 14.05 -0.51
C VAL A 48 -13.12 13.55 -1.90
N SER A 49 -12.66 14.42 -2.80
CA SER A 49 -12.20 14.03 -4.14
C SER A 49 -10.73 13.59 -4.20
N ALA A 50 -9.91 13.96 -3.23
CA ALA A 50 -8.52 13.53 -3.12
C ALA A 50 -8.30 11.99 -3.26
N PRO A 51 -9.11 11.10 -2.67
CA PRO A 51 -8.96 9.66 -2.87
C PRO A 51 -9.23 9.19 -4.31
N LEU A 52 -9.99 9.93 -5.13
CA LEU A 52 -10.24 9.60 -6.54
C LEU A 52 -9.00 9.85 -7.42
N PHE A 53 -8.10 10.74 -7.00
CA PHE A 53 -6.87 11.07 -7.71
C PHE A 53 -5.63 10.38 -7.13
N ARG A 54 -5.81 9.47 -6.16
CA ARG A 54 -4.76 8.53 -5.77
C ARG A 54 -4.60 7.50 -6.88
N HIS A 55 -3.85 7.86 -7.92
CA HIS A 55 -3.22 6.87 -8.77
C HIS A 55 -2.30 6.04 -7.89
N ASP A 56 -2.51 4.71 -7.87
CA ASP A 56 -1.51 3.80 -7.34
C ASP A 56 -0.21 4.04 -8.12
N LYS A 57 0.78 4.64 -7.45
CA LYS A 57 2.07 5.05 -8.05
C LYS A 57 2.99 3.86 -8.33
N THR A 58 2.42 2.69 -8.60
CA THR A 58 3.16 1.55 -9.12
C THR A 58 2.57 1.26 -10.50
N GLY A 59 3.23 1.77 -11.54
CA GLY A 59 3.03 1.31 -12.92
C GLY A 59 3.48 -0.14 -13.06
N GLY A 60 2.79 -1.03 -12.36
CA GLY A 60 3.09 -2.45 -12.24
C GLY A 60 1.81 -3.28 -12.37
N PHE A 61 1.97 -4.60 -12.47
CA PHE A 61 0.85 -5.52 -12.54
C PHE A 61 0.02 -5.48 -11.25
N GLU A 62 -1.30 -5.41 -11.41
CA GLU A 62 -2.30 -5.51 -10.33
C GLU A 62 -2.41 -6.96 -9.84
N LEU A 63 -1.38 -7.42 -9.13
CA LEU A 63 -1.23 -8.80 -8.69
C LEU A 63 -2.37 -9.24 -7.76
N ASP A 64 -2.95 -8.33 -6.98
CA ASP A 64 -4.09 -8.62 -6.12
C ASP A 64 -5.36 -8.94 -6.93
N LYS A 65 -5.57 -8.26 -8.07
CA LYS A 65 -6.69 -8.56 -8.98
C LYS A 65 -6.41 -9.84 -9.77
N PHE A 66 -5.18 -10.01 -10.24
CA PHE A 66 -4.75 -11.21 -10.97
C PHE A 66 -4.85 -12.48 -10.10
N GLY A 67 -4.50 -12.39 -8.81
CA GLY A 67 -4.61 -13.50 -7.86
C GLY A 67 -6.05 -13.95 -7.55
N ARG A 68 -7.06 -13.13 -7.89
CA ARG A 68 -8.49 -13.47 -7.72
C ARG A 68 -9.05 -14.32 -8.85
N LEU A 69 -8.30 -14.52 -9.93
CA LEU A 69 -8.75 -15.34 -11.04
C LEU A 69 -9.10 -16.76 -10.55
N PRO A 70 -10.30 -17.29 -10.90
CA PRO A 70 -10.73 -18.60 -10.46
C PRO A 70 -9.96 -19.70 -11.20
N VAL A 71 -9.42 -20.66 -10.44
CA VAL A 71 -8.73 -21.84 -10.96
C VAL A 71 -9.21 -23.11 -10.27
N LEU A 72 -9.19 -24.23 -10.98
CA LEU A 72 -9.58 -25.52 -10.43
C LEU A 72 -8.39 -26.17 -9.72
N LEU A 73 -8.50 -26.40 -8.40
CA LEU A 73 -7.49 -27.08 -7.60
C LEU A 73 -8.15 -28.13 -6.69
N ASN A 74 -7.75 -29.39 -6.83
CA ASN A 74 -8.29 -30.54 -6.08
C ASN A 74 -9.83 -30.64 -6.17
N GLY A 75 -10.39 -30.41 -7.38
CA GLY A 75 -11.84 -30.46 -7.62
C GLY A 75 -12.64 -29.26 -7.07
N ARG A 76 -11.99 -28.23 -6.52
CA ARG A 76 -12.63 -26.99 -6.04
C ARG A 76 -12.09 -25.77 -6.77
N ILE A 77 -12.98 -24.85 -7.13
CA ILE A 77 -12.58 -23.54 -7.66
C ILE A 77 -12.00 -22.71 -6.52
N LYS A 78 -10.76 -22.25 -6.67
CA LYS A 78 -10.04 -21.39 -5.73
C LYS A 78 -9.43 -20.20 -6.45
N PRO A 79 -9.09 -19.11 -5.74
CA PRO A 79 -8.29 -18.04 -6.32
C PRO A 79 -6.90 -18.54 -6.73
N LEU A 80 -6.36 -18.01 -7.82
CA LEU A 80 -4.99 -18.29 -8.29
C LEU A 80 -3.93 -18.02 -7.21
N ASP A 81 -4.13 -17.02 -6.35
CA ASP A 81 -3.23 -16.74 -5.21
C ASP A 81 -3.07 -17.96 -4.28
N THR A 82 -4.10 -18.82 -4.17
CA THR A 82 -3.99 -20.05 -3.39
C THR A 82 -3.00 -21.03 -4.00
N VAL A 83 -2.97 -21.12 -5.33
CA VAL A 83 -1.97 -21.95 -6.05
C VAL A 83 -0.58 -21.38 -5.79
N ALA A 84 -0.39 -20.07 -5.96
CA ALA A 84 0.89 -19.41 -5.71
C ALA A 84 1.41 -19.69 -4.29
N ARG A 85 0.56 -19.51 -3.28
CA ARG A 85 0.90 -19.79 -1.88
C ARG A 85 1.23 -21.24 -1.60
N ASN A 86 0.44 -22.17 -2.16
CA ASN A 86 0.66 -23.59 -1.93
C ASN A 86 1.96 -24.06 -2.61
N SER A 87 2.18 -23.65 -3.85
CA SER A 87 3.40 -23.99 -4.60
C SER A 87 4.65 -23.46 -3.89
N LEU A 88 4.64 -22.20 -3.45
CA LEU A 88 5.79 -21.64 -2.73
C LEU A 88 5.99 -22.32 -1.36
N LEU A 89 4.90 -22.69 -0.67
CA LEU A 89 5.01 -23.44 0.58
C LEU A 89 5.67 -24.81 0.37
N ILE A 90 5.32 -25.53 -0.70
CA ILE A 90 5.89 -26.86 -1.01
C ILE A 90 7.36 -26.74 -1.40
N ILE A 91 7.70 -25.79 -2.27
CA ILE A 91 9.05 -25.68 -2.86
C ILE A 91 10.03 -24.97 -1.90
N HIS A 92 9.59 -23.87 -1.29
CA HIS A 92 10.42 -22.99 -0.47
C HIS A 92 10.23 -23.22 1.05
N GLY A 93 9.15 -23.89 1.46
CA GLY A 93 8.80 -24.08 2.87
C GLY A 93 8.19 -22.85 3.55
N LYS A 94 8.04 -21.72 2.84
CA LYS A 94 7.47 -20.46 3.35
C LYS A 94 6.63 -19.78 2.28
N GLN A 95 5.65 -18.99 2.70
CA GLN A 95 4.76 -18.23 1.80
C GLN A 95 5.30 -16.81 1.50
N THR A 96 6.60 -16.58 1.61
CA THR A 96 7.20 -15.28 1.31
C THR A 96 8.63 -15.51 0.88
N LEU A 97 9.01 -14.93 -0.25
CA LEU A 97 10.36 -15.02 -0.78
C LEU A 97 11.11 -13.74 -0.41
N ARG A 98 12.33 -13.87 0.11
CA ARG A 98 13.22 -12.73 0.35
C ARG A 98 14.12 -12.57 -0.85
N THR A 99 14.10 -11.39 -1.44
CA THR A 99 14.92 -11.03 -2.60
C THR A 99 15.82 -9.85 -2.22
N GLY A 100 16.84 -9.56 -3.03
CA GLY A 100 17.71 -8.40 -2.81
C GLY A 100 16.96 -7.06 -2.79
N GLU A 101 15.79 -7.00 -3.44
CA GLU A 101 14.94 -5.81 -3.56
C GLU A 101 13.85 -5.75 -2.46
N GLY A 102 13.74 -6.78 -1.62
CA GLY A 102 12.76 -6.85 -0.54
C GLY A 102 11.98 -8.17 -0.49
N ALA A 103 10.90 -8.17 0.30
CA ALA A 103 10.00 -9.31 0.40
C ALA A 103 9.07 -9.37 -0.81
N MET A 104 9.09 -10.49 -1.52
CA MET A 104 8.24 -10.76 -2.66
C MET A 104 7.04 -11.61 -2.22
N THR A 105 5.84 -11.21 -2.68
CA THR A 105 4.60 -11.95 -2.40
C THR A 105 4.54 -13.24 -3.23
N PRO A 106 3.80 -14.27 -2.80
CA PRO A 106 3.62 -15.49 -3.58
C PRO A 106 3.07 -15.22 -4.99
N MET A 107 2.11 -14.30 -5.10
CA MET A 107 1.51 -13.97 -6.38
C MET A 107 2.47 -13.22 -7.30
N ALA A 108 3.33 -12.35 -6.76
CA ALA A 108 4.41 -11.71 -7.53
C ALA A 108 5.39 -12.75 -8.05
N TRP A 109 5.79 -13.71 -7.21
CA TRP A 109 6.68 -14.80 -7.60
C TRP A 109 6.07 -15.67 -8.71
N LEU A 110 4.83 -16.13 -8.55
CA LEU A 110 4.18 -16.96 -9.56
C LEU A 110 3.97 -16.19 -10.88
N ALA A 111 3.63 -14.90 -10.81
CA ALA A 111 3.54 -14.07 -12.01
C ALA A 111 4.90 -13.95 -12.72
N GLU A 112 6.00 -13.83 -11.97
CA GLU A 112 7.33 -13.81 -12.56
C GLU A 112 7.70 -15.15 -13.21
N VAL A 113 7.40 -16.28 -12.56
CA VAL A 113 7.59 -17.61 -13.16
C VAL A 113 6.85 -17.74 -14.50
N MET A 114 5.64 -17.18 -14.60
CA MET A 114 4.84 -17.27 -15.82
C MET A 114 5.24 -16.27 -16.90
N MET A 115 5.69 -15.08 -16.53
CA MET A 115 5.91 -13.97 -17.47
C MET A 115 7.39 -13.71 -17.78
N LYS A 116 8.31 -14.12 -16.90
CA LYS A 116 9.75 -13.87 -16.95
C LYS A 116 10.52 -15.10 -16.42
N PRO A 117 10.37 -16.27 -17.07
CA PRO A 117 10.97 -17.51 -16.58
C PRO A 117 12.50 -17.40 -16.43
N GLU A 118 13.17 -16.65 -17.29
CA GLU A 118 14.64 -16.47 -17.24
C GLU A 118 15.11 -15.80 -15.95
N GLN A 119 14.29 -14.91 -15.36
CA GLN A 119 14.58 -14.28 -14.07
C GLN A 119 14.21 -15.20 -12.92
N ALA A 120 13.08 -15.90 -13.03
CA ALA A 120 12.63 -16.85 -12.02
C ALA A 120 13.60 -18.02 -11.84
N ASP A 121 14.21 -18.50 -12.93
CA ASP A 121 15.16 -19.63 -12.92
C ASP A 121 16.45 -19.32 -12.15
N GLN A 122 16.83 -18.05 -12.07
CA GLN A 122 17.99 -17.57 -11.32
C GLN A 122 17.67 -17.38 -9.82
N ARG A 123 16.39 -17.38 -9.43
CA ARG A 123 16.00 -17.18 -8.03
C ARG A 123 16.23 -18.44 -7.20
N LYS A 124 16.85 -18.26 -6.03
CA LYS A 124 17.04 -19.31 -5.02
C LYS A 124 15.76 -19.63 -4.27
N VAL A 125 14.88 -20.41 -4.89
CA VAL A 125 13.55 -20.74 -4.36
C VAL A 125 13.52 -22.15 -3.77
N PHE A 126 14.25 -23.10 -4.36
CA PHE A 126 14.19 -24.51 -4.00
C PHE A 126 15.00 -24.80 -2.74
N VAL A 127 14.38 -25.49 -1.77
CA VAL A 127 15.07 -25.89 -0.53
C VAL A 127 15.40 -27.36 -0.55
N ILE A 128 16.66 -27.70 -0.30
CA ILE A 128 17.08 -29.08 -0.03
C ILE A 128 17.44 -29.19 1.44
N ARG A 129 16.69 -30.04 2.17
CA ARG A 129 16.87 -30.23 3.62
C ARG A 129 17.72 -31.44 3.98
N ASN A 130 17.82 -32.39 3.05
CA ASN A 130 18.49 -33.66 3.27
C ASN A 130 19.96 -33.58 2.81
N ALA A 131 20.89 -33.79 3.75
CA ALA A 131 22.34 -33.71 3.49
C ALA A 131 22.84 -34.82 2.55
N ASP A 132 22.23 -36.00 2.57
CA ASP A 132 22.58 -37.10 1.66
C ASP A 132 22.20 -36.75 0.21
N THR A 133 21.11 -36.01 0.03
CA THR A 133 20.69 -35.52 -1.29
C THR A 133 21.68 -34.48 -1.83
N LEU A 134 22.20 -33.59 -0.98
CA LEU A 134 23.25 -32.65 -1.36
C LEU A 134 24.55 -33.37 -1.73
N ALA A 135 24.98 -34.31 -0.89
CA ALA A 135 26.18 -35.10 -1.14
C ALA A 135 26.07 -35.92 -2.43
N ALA A 136 24.88 -36.47 -2.71
CA ALA A 136 24.60 -37.18 -3.95
C ALA A 136 24.75 -36.28 -5.18
N LEU A 137 24.48 -34.98 -5.08
CA LEU A 137 24.67 -34.01 -6.17
C LEU A 137 26.10 -33.42 -6.19
N GLY A 138 26.99 -33.89 -5.31
CA GLY A 138 28.33 -33.33 -5.16
C GLY A 138 28.35 -31.95 -4.49
N TRP A 139 27.24 -31.54 -3.88
CA TRP A 139 27.12 -30.25 -3.19
C TRP A 139 27.49 -30.40 -1.71
N LYS A 140 28.16 -29.37 -1.17
CA LYS A 140 28.58 -29.39 0.24
C LYS A 140 27.35 -29.21 1.14
N PRO A 141 27.23 -29.96 2.26
CA PRO A 141 26.14 -29.76 3.23
C PRO A 141 26.11 -28.37 3.87
N ASP A 142 27.26 -27.69 3.88
CA ASP A 142 27.43 -26.31 4.36
C ASP A 142 27.12 -25.25 3.28
N ALA A 143 26.73 -25.69 2.08
CA ALA A 143 26.25 -24.80 1.02
C ALA A 143 24.91 -24.17 1.41
N GLU A 144 24.61 -23.05 0.76
CA GLU A 144 23.38 -22.29 0.96
C GLU A 144 22.13 -23.19 0.87
N LYS A 145 21.20 -23.03 1.82
CA LYS A 145 20.00 -23.91 1.92
C LYS A 145 19.02 -23.79 0.75
N TYR A 146 19.18 -22.74 -0.07
CA TYR A 146 18.28 -22.38 -1.15
C TYR A 146 19.05 -22.41 -2.47
N PHE A 147 18.49 -23.10 -3.46
CA PHE A 147 19.06 -23.31 -4.78
C PHE A 147 18.12 -22.75 -5.84
N SER A 148 18.70 -22.32 -6.94
CA SER A 148 18.04 -21.82 -8.14
C SER A 148 17.78 -22.96 -9.12
N PHE A 149 16.80 -22.78 -10.02
CA PHE A 149 16.53 -23.78 -11.04
C PHE A 149 17.74 -24.01 -11.96
N GLN A 150 18.46 -22.93 -12.27
CA GLN A 150 19.66 -22.96 -13.11
C GLN A 150 20.78 -23.87 -12.56
N GLU A 151 20.92 -23.95 -11.24
CA GLU A 151 21.89 -24.85 -10.58
C GLU A 151 21.52 -26.33 -10.76
N PHE A 152 20.24 -26.65 -10.97
CA PHE A 152 19.80 -28.03 -11.22
C PHE A 152 19.99 -28.48 -12.66
N VAL A 153 19.96 -27.55 -13.63
CA VAL A 153 20.04 -27.84 -15.08
C VAL A 153 21.15 -28.85 -15.43
N PRO A 154 22.42 -28.69 -15.00
CA PRO A 154 23.48 -29.64 -15.33
C PRO A 154 23.30 -31.03 -14.68
N HIS A 155 22.50 -31.14 -13.61
CA HIS A 155 22.31 -32.36 -12.83
C HIS A 155 20.96 -33.05 -13.09
N LEU A 156 20.10 -32.52 -13.96
CA LEU A 156 18.73 -33.02 -14.16
C LEU A 156 18.67 -34.52 -14.53
N GLN A 157 19.57 -34.98 -15.40
CA GLN A 157 19.61 -36.38 -15.81
C GLN A 157 19.98 -37.31 -14.65
N GLU A 158 20.93 -36.90 -13.82
CA GLU A 158 21.35 -37.67 -12.64
C GLU A 158 20.24 -37.70 -11.58
N ILE A 159 19.56 -36.57 -11.38
CA ILE A 159 18.39 -36.47 -10.50
C ILE A 159 17.28 -37.42 -10.96
N GLU A 160 16.97 -37.42 -12.26
CA GLU A 160 15.94 -38.29 -12.83
C GLU A 160 16.29 -39.79 -12.67
N GLN A 161 17.54 -40.16 -12.94
CA GLN A 161 18.01 -41.53 -12.72
C GLN A 161 17.86 -41.95 -11.26
N LYS A 162 18.33 -41.12 -10.32
CA LYS A 162 18.22 -41.39 -8.88
C LYS A 162 16.77 -41.43 -8.41
N ALA A 163 15.92 -40.56 -8.92
CA ALA A 163 14.49 -40.55 -8.63
C ALA A 163 13.81 -41.85 -9.10
N SER A 164 14.17 -42.34 -10.30
CA SER A 164 13.62 -43.60 -10.84
C SER A 164 14.01 -44.82 -9.99
N LEU A 165 15.24 -44.83 -9.45
CA LEU A 165 15.71 -45.89 -8.53
C LEU A 165 14.99 -45.79 -7.19
N ALA A 166 14.85 -44.59 -6.63
CA ALA A 166 14.15 -44.36 -5.37
C ALA A 166 12.67 -44.75 -5.45
N GLN A 167 12.01 -44.53 -6.60
CA GLN A 167 10.61 -44.90 -6.80
C GLN A 167 10.36 -46.41 -6.73
N ARG A 168 11.38 -47.23 -7.03
CA ARG A 168 11.31 -48.70 -6.94
C ARG A 168 11.41 -49.22 -5.51
N VAL A 169 11.98 -48.44 -4.59
CA VAL A 169 12.06 -48.78 -3.17
C VAL A 169 10.70 -48.51 -2.52
N GLU A 170 10.21 -49.40 -1.68
CA GLU A 170 8.93 -49.19 -0.98
C GLU A 170 8.97 -47.95 -0.06
N ALA A 171 7.87 -47.21 0.02
CA ALA A 171 7.79 -45.94 0.75
C ALA A 171 8.30 -45.99 2.21
N PRO A 172 8.09 -47.07 3.01
CA PRO A 172 8.59 -47.14 4.39
C PRO A 172 10.12 -47.27 4.49
N LEU A 173 10.79 -47.69 3.41
CA LEU A 173 12.25 -47.90 3.36
C LEU A 173 12.99 -46.71 2.75
N ARG A 174 12.27 -45.68 2.28
CA ARG A 174 12.90 -44.46 1.74
C ARG A 174 13.29 -43.54 2.90
N SER A 175 14.47 -42.93 2.78
CA SER A 175 14.86 -41.84 3.68
C SER A 175 13.83 -40.70 3.58
N PRO A 176 13.44 -40.09 4.72
CA PRO A 176 12.49 -38.98 4.75
C PRO A 176 13.05 -37.67 4.16
#